data_AF-A0A3G8ZIE6-F1
#
_entry.id   AF-A0A3G8ZIE6-F1
#
_cell.length_a   1.000
_cell.length_b   1.000
_cell.length_c   1.000
_cell.angle_alpha   90.00
_cell.angle_beta   90.00
_cell.angle_gamma   90.00
#
_symmetry.space_group_name_H-M   'P 1'
#
loop_
_entity.id
_entity.type
_entity.pdbx_description
1 polymer ?
#
loop_
_entity_poly.entity_id
_entity_poly.type
_entity_poly.pdbx_seq_one_letter_code
_entity_poly.pdbx_strand_id
1 'polypeptide(L)'
;MSVSLHDEQALAPAPGPAPIITWRRPAGIFLAAMDSPGSPSQPALEILGELHAEEGLDFDVDSRGNSLGSSEFGLNMMWWDEKGGLSEVWKYPRGRYVIGVESTRKRTAAAAKVTPPGFVRHSYTDHTANPPRIYYYLLVRRSLTTSVTYQDIQRRFTDLGAKPEWDACLWVQSKIDALLGLWPDITYDE
;
A
#
# COMPACT_ATOMS: atom_id res chain seq x y z
N MET A 1 14.76 -52.50 -35.54
CA MET A 1 14.06 -51.45 -36.30
C MET A 1 13.29 -50.61 -35.30
N SER A 2 13.43 -49.29 -35.41
CA SER A 2 13.17 -48.28 -34.39
C SER A 2 11.69 -48.14 -34.01
N VAL A 3 11.43 -47.96 -32.72
CA VAL A 3 10.17 -47.41 -32.20
C VAL A 3 10.45 -45.95 -31.87
N SER A 4 9.93 -45.03 -32.67
CA SER A 4 9.98 -43.59 -32.39
C SER A 4 8.99 -43.27 -31.29
N LEU A 5 9.48 -42.96 -30.09
CA LEU A 5 8.67 -42.32 -29.05
C LEU A 5 8.34 -40.90 -29.50
N HIS A 6 7.05 -40.60 -29.54
CA HIS A 6 6.55 -39.23 -29.70
C HIS A 6 6.85 -38.46 -28.41
N ASP A 7 7.53 -37.32 -28.56
CA ASP A 7 7.61 -36.27 -27.56
C ASP A 7 6.20 -35.73 -27.28
N GLU A 8 5.63 -36.11 -26.14
CA GLU A 8 4.52 -35.38 -25.54
C GLU A 8 5.14 -34.20 -24.77
N GLN A 9 5.38 -33.09 -25.47
CA GLN A 9 5.59 -31.80 -24.81
C GLN A 9 4.29 -31.43 -24.09
N ALA A 10 4.26 -31.65 -22.77
CA ALA A 10 3.24 -31.10 -21.90
C ALA A 10 3.31 -29.57 -22.00
N LEU A 11 2.44 -29.01 -22.85
CA LEU A 11 2.24 -27.57 -22.95
C LEU A 11 1.79 -27.09 -21.56
N ALA A 12 2.65 -26.33 -20.89
CA ALA A 12 2.28 -25.68 -19.64
C ALA A 12 0.97 -24.91 -19.85
N PRO A 13 0.00 -24.99 -18.91
CA PRO A 13 -1.26 -24.30 -19.08
C PRO A 13 -0.99 -22.82 -19.34
N ALA A 14 -1.65 -22.26 -20.36
CA ALA A 14 -1.58 -20.84 -20.63
C ALA A 14 -1.90 -20.07 -19.33
N PRO A 15 -1.15 -19.01 -19.00
CA PRO A 15 -1.44 -18.24 -17.80
C PRO A 15 -2.92 -17.84 -17.85
N GLY A 16 -3.65 -18.16 -16.79
CA GLY A 16 -5.05 -17.78 -16.65
C GLY A 16 -5.19 -16.26 -16.81
N PRO A 17 -6.41 -15.76 -17.09
CA PRO A 17 -6.63 -14.32 -17.16
C PRO A 17 -6.10 -13.67 -15.88
N ALA A 18 -5.34 -12.58 -16.03
CA ALA A 18 -4.82 -11.81 -14.92
C ALA A 18 -5.96 -11.50 -13.93
N PRO A 19 -5.71 -11.55 -12.61
CA PRO A 19 -6.74 -11.25 -11.63
C PRO A 19 -7.32 -9.86 -11.89
N ILE A 20 -8.65 -9.78 -11.98
CA ILE A 20 -9.35 -8.49 -12.09
C ILE A 20 -9.31 -7.85 -10.71
N ILE A 21 -8.36 -6.93 -10.50
CA ILE A 21 -8.29 -6.13 -9.28
C ILE A 21 -9.48 -5.18 -9.28
N THR A 22 -10.50 -5.45 -8.44
CA THR A 22 -11.59 -4.51 -8.22
C THR A 22 -11.14 -3.39 -7.27
N TRP A 23 -11.08 -2.16 -7.75
CA TRP A 23 -10.59 -0.99 -7.04
C TRP A 23 -11.73 -0.11 -6.54
N ARG A 24 -12.41 -0.54 -5.47
CA ARG A 24 -13.61 0.14 -4.95
C ARG A 24 -13.32 1.50 -4.34
N ARG A 25 -14.30 2.41 -4.43
CA ARG A 25 -14.18 3.71 -3.76
C ARG A 25 -14.07 3.54 -2.22
N PRO A 26 -13.14 4.23 -1.55
CA PRO A 26 -13.01 4.15 -0.09
C PRO A 26 -14.24 4.72 0.65
N ALA A 27 -14.86 3.93 1.52
CA ALA A 27 -15.85 4.41 2.49
C ALA A 27 -15.22 4.97 3.77
N GLY A 28 -13.93 4.73 3.96
CA GLY A 28 -13.15 5.34 5.04
C GLY A 28 -11.65 5.22 4.78
N ILE A 29 -10.89 6.24 5.19
CA ILE A 29 -9.46 6.38 4.90
C ILE A 29 -8.70 6.70 6.19
N PHE A 30 -7.58 6.03 6.40
CA PHE A 30 -6.63 6.40 7.45
C PHE A 30 -5.50 7.27 6.88
N LEU A 31 -5.05 8.25 7.64
CA LEU A 31 -3.80 8.94 7.35
C LEU A 31 -2.69 8.34 8.23
N ALA A 32 -1.68 7.77 7.61
CA ALA A 32 -0.60 7.09 8.28
C ALA A 32 0.72 7.82 8.06
N ALA A 33 1.45 8.08 9.14
CA ALA A 33 2.83 8.50 9.02
C ALA A 33 3.72 7.29 8.75
N MET A 34 4.45 7.35 7.65
CA MET A 34 5.49 6.41 7.25
C MET A 34 6.82 6.93 7.79
N ASP A 35 7.11 6.55 9.03
CA ASP A 35 8.47 6.58 9.57
C ASP A 35 9.02 5.17 9.39
N SER A 36 9.72 4.93 8.28
CA SER A 36 10.23 3.60 7.93
C SER A 36 11.75 3.56 8.08
N PRO A 37 12.29 3.65 9.32
CA PRO A 37 13.72 3.49 9.53
C PRO A 37 14.15 2.05 9.25
N GLY A 38 15.34 1.91 8.65
CA GLY A 38 15.96 0.62 8.35
C GLY A 38 15.40 -0.08 7.11
N SER A 39 15.83 -1.32 6.91
CA SER A 39 15.36 -2.19 5.82
C SER A 39 14.25 -3.12 6.31
N PRO A 40 13.34 -3.58 5.41
CA PRO A 40 12.42 -4.65 5.74
C PRO A 40 13.15 -5.95 6.08
N SER A 41 12.51 -6.81 6.88
CA SER A 41 13.05 -8.12 7.21
C SER A 41 12.83 -9.10 6.06
N GLN A 42 13.64 -10.15 6.01
CA GLN A 42 13.56 -11.17 4.97
C GLN A 42 12.16 -11.84 4.90
N PRO A 43 11.52 -12.23 6.03
CA PRO A 43 10.14 -12.75 5.97
C PRO A 43 9.13 -11.74 5.41
N ALA A 44 9.32 -10.44 5.67
CA ALA A 44 8.44 -9.41 5.13
C ALA A 44 8.58 -9.28 3.60
N LEU A 45 9.80 -9.42 3.07
CA LEU A 45 10.05 -9.44 1.63
C LEU A 45 9.48 -10.70 0.95
N GLU A 46 9.54 -11.85 1.63
CA GLU A 46 8.94 -13.10 1.14
C GLU A 46 7.41 -12.96 1.02
N ILE A 47 6.75 -12.44 2.05
CA ILE A 47 5.30 -12.15 2.01
C ILE A 47 4.97 -11.15 0.89
N LEU A 48 5.80 -10.10 0.70
CA LEU A 48 5.59 -9.16 -0.41
C LEU A 48 5.66 -9.87 -1.76
N GLY A 49 6.63 -10.78 -1.96
CA GLY A 49 6.76 -11.57 -3.19
C GLY A 49 5.56 -12.48 -3.45
N GLU A 50 5.06 -13.15 -2.42
CA GLU A 50 3.85 -13.97 -2.49
C GLU A 50 2.63 -13.13 -2.89
N LEU A 51 2.45 -11.97 -2.26
CA LEU A 51 1.34 -11.06 -2.59
C LEU A 51 1.45 -10.51 -4.02
N HIS A 52 2.65 -10.19 -4.50
CA HIS A 52 2.84 -9.81 -5.90
C HIS A 52 2.39 -10.92 -6.85
N ALA A 53 2.77 -12.18 -6.57
CA ALA A 53 2.33 -13.32 -7.37
C ALA A 53 0.81 -13.54 -7.31
N GLU A 54 0.19 -13.40 -6.12
CA GLU A 54 -1.26 -13.50 -5.94
C GLU A 54 -2.04 -12.43 -6.73
N GLU A 55 -1.52 -11.20 -6.77
CA GLU A 55 -2.13 -10.08 -7.49
C GLU A 55 -1.72 -10.04 -8.98
N GLY A 56 -0.90 -10.98 -9.45
CA GLY A 56 -0.40 -10.99 -10.83
C GLY A 56 0.46 -9.78 -11.18
N LEU A 57 1.18 -9.22 -10.20
CA LEU A 57 2.07 -8.07 -10.34
C LEU A 57 3.53 -8.52 -10.47
N ASP A 58 4.29 -7.82 -11.31
CA ASP A 58 5.74 -8.03 -11.39
C ASP A 58 6.40 -7.67 -10.06
N PHE A 59 7.28 -8.54 -9.56
CA PHE A 59 8.05 -8.29 -8.35
C PHE A 59 9.32 -7.47 -8.68
N ASP A 60 9.13 -6.16 -8.84
CA ASP A 60 10.20 -5.17 -8.91
C ASP A 60 9.91 -4.12 -7.83
N VAL A 61 10.80 -3.95 -6.86
CA VAL A 61 10.56 -3.10 -5.67
C VAL A 61 11.81 -2.31 -5.26
N ASP A 62 11.61 -1.12 -4.71
CA ASP A 62 12.69 -0.32 -4.14
C ASP A 62 13.19 -0.90 -2.80
N SER A 63 14.23 -0.29 -2.21
CA SER A 63 14.76 -0.72 -0.91
C SER A 63 13.77 -0.58 0.26
N ARG A 64 12.63 0.07 0.03
CA ARG A 64 11.53 0.20 0.98
C ARG A 64 10.35 -0.73 0.63
N GLY A 65 10.48 -1.61 -0.36
CA GLY A 65 9.41 -2.50 -0.77
C GLY A 65 8.22 -1.79 -1.41
N ASN A 66 8.45 -0.60 -1.99
CA ASN A 66 7.47 0.01 -2.90
C ASN A 66 7.68 -0.56 -4.29
N SER A 67 6.59 -0.97 -4.93
CA SER A 67 6.67 -1.46 -6.30
C SER A 67 7.27 -0.42 -7.25
N LEU A 68 8.22 -0.86 -8.05
CA LEU A 68 8.80 -0.21 -9.22
C LEU A 68 8.05 -0.71 -10.47
N GLY A 69 8.33 -0.13 -11.63
CA GLY A 69 7.67 -0.51 -12.89
C GLY A 69 6.49 0.38 -13.31
N SER A 70 5.97 0.13 -14.51
CA SER A 70 4.99 0.98 -15.20
C SER A 70 3.53 0.52 -15.06
N SER A 71 3.28 -0.56 -14.33
CA SER A 71 1.91 -1.00 -14.05
C SER A 71 1.13 0.08 -13.29
N GLU A 72 -0.16 0.20 -13.62
CA GLU A 72 -1.07 1.08 -12.88
C GLU A 72 -1.29 0.61 -11.45
N PHE A 73 -1.10 -0.68 -11.16
CA PHE A 73 -1.18 -1.26 -9.84
C PHE A 73 0.20 -1.61 -9.29
N GLY A 74 0.33 -1.58 -7.97
CA GLY A 74 1.51 -2.03 -7.25
C GLY A 74 1.18 -2.38 -5.81
N LEU A 75 2.11 -3.02 -5.12
CA LEU A 75 2.10 -3.17 -3.67
C LEU A 75 3.15 -2.27 -3.05
N ASN A 76 2.74 -1.49 -2.06
CA ASN A 76 3.63 -0.70 -1.22
C ASN A 76 3.67 -1.29 0.18
N MET A 77 4.87 -1.38 0.74
CA MET A 77 5.06 -1.83 2.11
C MET A 77 5.28 -0.63 3.04
N MET A 78 4.59 -0.62 4.17
CA MET A 78 4.83 0.33 5.25
C MET A 78 5.08 -0.42 6.56
N TRP A 79 5.99 0.09 7.39
CA TRP A 79 6.24 -0.49 8.70
C TRP A 79 6.69 0.54 9.72
N TRP A 80 6.59 0.15 10.99
CA TRP A 80 7.17 0.85 12.11
C TRP A 80 7.53 -0.11 13.24
N ASP A 81 8.40 0.35 14.12
CA ASP A 81 8.81 -0.33 15.32
C ASP A 81 7.81 -0.03 16.46
N GLU A 82 7.24 -1.06 17.08
CA GLU A 82 6.21 -0.93 18.13
C GLU A 82 6.87 -0.73 19.51
N LYS A 83 7.01 0.55 19.92
CA LYS A 83 7.61 0.91 21.21
C LYS A 83 6.54 0.93 22.30
N GLY A 84 6.38 -0.17 23.04
CA GLY A 84 5.49 -0.18 24.22
C GLY A 84 4.85 -1.50 24.63
N GLY A 85 5.21 -2.61 23.97
CA GLY A 85 4.45 -3.86 24.12
C GLY A 85 3.23 -3.85 23.20
N LEU A 86 2.90 -5.02 22.67
CA LEU A 86 1.92 -5.18 21.61
C LEU A 86 0.54 -4.76 22.10
N SER A 87 0.00 -3.66 21.57
CA SER A 87 -1.44 -3.58 21.39
C SER A 87 -1.75 -4.48 20.19
N GLU A 88 -2.33 -5.66 20.43
CA GLU A 88 -2.76 -6.61 19.37
C GLU A 88 -3.76 -6.01 18.36
N VAL A 89 -4.22 -4.78 18.59
CA VAL A 89 -5.06 -4.05 17.66
C VAL A 89 -4.19 -3.53 16.50
N TRP A 90 -4.20 -4.27 15.39
CA TRP A 90 -3.74 -3.75 14.10
C TRP A 90 -4.38 -2.41 13.84
N LYS A 91 -3.52 -1.42 13.65
CA LYS A 91 -3.90 -0.03 13.50
C LYS A 91 -4.74 0.21 12.25
N TYR A 92 -4.45 -0.52 11.19
CA TYR A 92 -5.14 -0.45 9.92
C TYR A 92 -5.70 -1.83 9.55
N PRO A 93 -6.98 -2.10 9.78
CA PRO A 93 -7.58 -3.39 9.48
C PRO A 93 -7.47 -3.73 7.99
N ARG A 94 -7.37 -5.03 7.68
CA ARG A 94 -7.50 -5.55 6.31
C ARG A 94 -8.78 -5.03 5.68
N GLY A 95 -8.70 -4.63 4.41
CA GLY A 95 -9.84 -4.10 3.67
C GLY A 95 -10.09 -2.60 3.85
N ARG A 96 -9.19 -1.88 4.53
CA ARG A 96 -9.25 -0.42 4.70
C ARG A 96 -8.28 0.29 3.78
N TYR A 97 -8.57 1.55 3.51
CA TYR A 97 -7.68 2.43 2.76
C TYR A 97 -6.78 3.24 3.69
N VAL A 98 -5.52 3.37 3.31
CA VAL A 98 -4.50 4.10 4.04
C VAL A 98 -3.76 5.02 3.08
N ILE A 99 -3.62 6.29 3.44
CA ILE A 99 -2.73 7.24 2.77
C ILE A 99 -1.47 7.36 3.61
N GLY A 100 -0.33 6.97 3.03
CA GLY A 100 0.98 7.09 3.66
C GLY A 100 1.58 8.48 3.46
N VAL A 101 2.17 9.04 4.50
CA VAL A 101 2.91 10.32 4.45
C VAL A 101 4.30 10.11 5.03
N GLU A 102 5.35 10.46 4.29
CA GLU A 102 6.74 10.37 4.77
C GLU A 102 6.96 11.31 5.98
N SER A 103 6.82 10.79 7.19
CA SER A 103 6.76 11.60 8.41
C SER A 103 6.99 10.78 9.67
N THR A 104 7.48 11.45 10.72
CA THR A 104 7.60 10.93 12.09
C THR A 104 6.40 11.28 12.99
N ARG A 105 5.28 11.78 12.41
CA ARG A 105 4.10 12.41 13.09
C ARG A 105 4.40 13.69 13.87
N LYS A 106 5.49 13.72 14.64
CA LYS A 106 5.87 14.87 15.50
C LYS A 106 6.27 16.08 14.70
N ARG A 107 6.89 15.86 13.53
CA ARG A 107 7.22 16.91 12.57
C ARG A 107 7.02 16.36 11.16
N THR A 108 5.91 16.70 10.54
CA THR A 108 5.68 16.47 9.11
C THR A 108 6.10 17.71 8.35
N ALA A 109 7.09 17.60 7.47
CA ALA A 109 7.45 18.69 6.57
C ALA A 109 6.31 18.95 5.57
N ALA A 110 6.08 20.21 5.21
CA ALA A 110 5.08 20.57 4.20
C ALA A 110 5.31 19.82 2.87
N ALA A 111 6.58 19.70 2.47
CA ALA A 111 7.01 18.99 1.27
C ALA A 111 7.13 17.45 1.43
N ALA A 112 6.70 16.89 2.56
CA ALA A 112 6.70 15.44 2.76
C ALA A 112 5.87 14.75 1.67
N LYS A 113 6.41 13.70 1.06
CA LYS A 113 5.71 12.97 0.00
C LYS A 113 4.54 12.18 0.58
N VAL A 114 3.49 12.09 -0.22
CA VAL A 114 2.26 11.39 0.10
C VAL A 114 2.01 10.31 -0.95
N THR A 115 1.74 9.09 -0.51
CA THR A 115 1.34 8.01 -1.41
C THR A 115 -0.15 8.13 -1.76
N PRO A 116 -0.59 7.67 -2.93
CA PRO A 116 -2.00 7.44 -3.18
C PRO A 116 -2.65 6.54 -2.12
N PRO A 117 -4.00 6.54 -2.00
CA PRO A 117 -4.70 5.65 -1.10
C PRO A 117 -4.40 4.19 -1.44
N GLY A 118 -3.86 3.44 -0.48
CA GLY A 118 -3.57 2.03 -0.60
C GLY A 118 -4.55 1.18 0.20
N PHE A 119 -5.03 0.10 -0.39
CA PHE A 119 -5.92 -0.87 0.23
C PHE A 119 -5.10 -1.92 0.99
N VAL A 120 -5.36 -2.07 2.29
CA VAL A 120 -4.64 -3.04 3.14
C VAL A 120 -5.00 -4.46 2.72
N ARG A 121 -4.06 -5.13 2.04
CA ARG A 121 -4.19 -6.54 1.63
C ARG A 121 -3.80 -7.49 2.74
N HIS A 122 -2.72 -7.17 3.43
CA HIS A 122 -2.15 -8.02 4.47
C HIS A 122 -1.44 -7.17 5.52
N SER A 123 -1.27 -7.75 6.70
CA SER A 123 -0.49 -7.18 7.79
C SER A 123 0.30 -8.27 8.50
N TYR A 124 1.55 -8.01 8.83
CA TYR A 124 2.48 -8.98 9.40
C TYR A 124 3.25 -8.36 10.56
N THR A 125 3.46 -9.10 11.65
CA THR A 125 4.27 -8.63 12.79
C THR A 125 5.49 -9.51 12.88
N ASP A 126 6.65 -8.88 12.71
CA ASP A 126 7.93 -9.51 12.93
C ASP A 126 8.29 -9.45 14.42
N HIS A 127 8.08 -10.56 15.11
CA HIS A 127 8.42 -10.73 16.53
C HIS A 127 9.90 -11.06 16.75
N THR A 128 10.68 -11.29 15.68
CA THR A 128 12.13 -11.53 15.80
C THR A 128 12.92 -10.22 15.92
N ALA A 129 12.34 -9.11 15.47
CA ALA A 129 12.86 -7.77 15.69
C ALA A 129 12.62 -7.32 17.15
N ASN A 130 13.57 -6.55 17.71
CA ASN A 130 13.41 -5.91 19.02
C ASN A 130 13.67 -4.40 18.91
N PRO A 131 12.64 -3.54 19.08
CA PRO A 131 11.24 -3.90 19.34
C PRO A 131 10.57 -4.63 18.16
N PRO A 132 9.45 -5.36 18.39
CA PRO A 132 8.68 -5.97 17.31
C PRO A 132 8.30 -4.93 16.25
N ARG A 133 8.26 -5.37 15.00
CA ARG A 133 7.99 -4.50 13.86
C ARG A 133 6.70 -4.92 13.17
N ILE A 134 5.84 -3.96 12.89
CA ILE A 134 4.54 -4.20 12.26
C ILE A 134 4.60 -3.71 10.81
N TYR A 135 4.27 -4.60 9.88
CA TYR A 135 4.23 -4.39 8.44
C TYR A 135 2.78 -4.36 7.93
N TYR A 136 2.50 -3.47 6.98
CA TYR A 136 1.27 -3.45 6.20
C TYR A 136 1.62 -3.45 4.72
N TYR A 137 0.90 -4.27 3.97
CA TYR A 137 1.05 -4.40 2.53
C TYR A 137 -0.18 -3.77 1.89
N LEU A 138 0.05 -2.66 1.20
CA LEU A 138 -0.96 -1.82 0.61
C LEU A 138 -0.98 -2.06 -0.89
N LEU A 139 -2.05 -2.66 -1.41
CA LEU A 139 -2.29 -2.60 -2.85
C LEU A 139 -2.61 -1.16 -3.19
N VAL A 140 -1.93 -0.58 -4.17
CA VAL A 140 -2.09 0.81 -4.58
C VAL A 140 -2.38 0.86 -6.07
N ARG A 141 -3.29 1.74 -6.46
CA ARG A 141 -3.34 2.24 -7.84
C ARG A 141 -2.49 3.50 -7.91
N ARG A 142 -1.46 3.49 -8.75
CA ARG A 142 -0.48 4.57 -8.83
C ARG A 142 -1.06 5.74 -9.61
N SER A 143 -0.80 6.95 -9.14
CA SER A 143 -0.94 8.15 -9.96
C SER A 143 0.36 8.34 -10.73
N LEU A 144 0.28 8.31 -12.07
CA LEU A 144 1.45 8.46 -12.93
C LEU A 144 1.76 9.93 -13.23
N THR A 145 0.82 10.82 -12.93
CA THR A 145 0.89 12.23 -13.34
C THR A 145 0.93 13.21 -12.18
N THR A 146 0.51 12.79 -10.99
CA THR A 146 0.34 13.71 -9.85
C THR A 146 1.21 13.32 -8.67
N SER A 147 2.09 14.24 -8.28
CA SER A 147 2.85 14.15 -7.04
C SER A 147 2.16 14.99 -5.98
N VAL A 148 1.82 14.38 -4.84
CA VAL A 148 1.10 15.01 -3.74
C VAL A 148 2.04 15.17 -2.54
N THR A 149 1.94 16.33 -1.89
CA THR A 149 2.67 16.64 -0.66
C THR A 149 1.74 16.77 0.54
N TYR A 150 2.30 16.73 1.75
CA TYR A 150 1.50 16.95 2.96
C TYR A 150 0.84 18.33 3.00
N GLN A 151 1.47 19.35 2.41
CA GLN A 151 0.88 20.68 2.28
C GLN A 151 -0.44 20.66 1.50
N ASP A 152 -0.55 19.81 0.48
CA ASP A 152 -1.77 19.67 -0.32
C ASP A 152 -2.90 19.08 0.51
N ILE A 153 -2.61 18.06 1.33
CA ILE A 153 -3.56 17.53 2.32
C ILE A 153 -4.00 18.63 3.28
N GLN A 154 -3.05 19.39 3.84
CA GLN A 154 -3.36 20.47 4.78
C GLN A 154 -4.27 21.52 4.16
N ARG A 155 -4.03 21.89 2.89
CA ARG A 155 -4.87 22.84 2.15
C ARG A 155 -6.29 22.32 1.99
N ARG A 156 -6.47 21.07 1.54
CA ARG A 156 -7.80 20.45 1.40
C ARG A 156 -8.58 20.42 2.71
N PHE A 157 -7.92 20.11 3.83
CA PHE A 157 -8.57 20.14 5.14
C PHE A 157 -8.87 21.56 5.62
N THR A 158 -7.98 22.52 5.33
CA THR A 158 -8.19 23.93 5.69
C THR A 158 -9.40 24.53 4.98
N ASP A 159 -9.60 24.21 3.69
CA ASP A 159 -10.77 24.62 2.92
C ASP A 159 -12.09 24.09 3.53
N LEU A 160 -12.01 22.97 4.26
CA LEU A 160 -13.13 22.36 5.00
C LEU A 160 -13.23 22.83 6.47
N GLY A 161 -12.38 23.76 6.90
CA GLY A 161 -12.34 24.22 8.30
C GLY A 161 -11.86 23.14 9.29
N ALA A 162 -11.09 22.16 8.82
CA ALA A 162 -10.64 21.00 9.59
C ALA A 162 -9.11 20.87 9.61
N LYS A 163 -8.61 19.92 10.41
CA LYS A 163 -7.20 19.51 10.42
C LYS A 163 -7.09 18.01 10.09
N PRO A 164 -5.99 17.57 9.44
CA PRO A 164 -5.75 16.15 9.23
C PRO A 164 -5.59 15.43 10.58
N GLU A 165 -6.26 14.28 10.70
CA GLU A 165 -6.18 13.43 11.90
C GLU A 165 -5.36 12.20 11.53
N TRP A 166 -4.26 11.99 12.26
CA TRP A 166 -3.41 10.82 12.09
C TRP A 166 -4.07 9.62 12.74
N ASP A 167 -3.88 8.45 12.14
CA ASP A 167 -4.15 7.15 12.77
C ASP A 167 -5.62 6.88 13.13
N ALA A 168 -6.52 7.82 12.83
CA ALA A 168 -7.95 7.71 12.96
C ALA A 168 -8.59 7.45 11.60
N CYS A 169 -9.61 6.59 11.57
CA CYS A 169 -10.35 6.35 10.35
C CYS A 169 -11.25 7.56 10.07
N LEU A 170 -11.04 8.18 8.92
CA LEU A 170 -11.89 9.24 8.41
C LEU A 170 -13.10 8.64 7.70
N TRP A 171 -14.30 8.99 8.16
CA TRP A 171 -15.58 8.52 7.61
C TRP A 171 -16.40 9.60 6.92
N VAL A 172 -16.03 10.86 7.09
CA VAL A 172 -16.80 12.00 6.59
C VAL A 172 -16.59 12.12 5.08
N GLN A 173 -17.64 11.91 4.29
CA GLN A 173 -17.56 11.83 2.83
C GLN A 173 -16.89 13.06 2.20
N SER A 174 -17.21 14.29 2.66
CA SER A 174 -16.58 15.51 2.12
C SER A 174 -15.07 15.56 2.35
N LYS A 175 -14.58 15.04 3.49
CA LYS A 175 -13.15 14.94 3.77
C LYS A 175 -12.51 13.81 2.95
N ILE A 176 -13.21 12.69 2.74
CA ILE A 176 -12.77 11.60 1.87
C ILE A 176 -12.62 12.11 0.44
N ASP A 177 -13.65 12.75 -0.11
CA ASP A 177 -13.65 13.29 -1.48
C ASP A 177 -12.55 14.34 -1.68
N ALA A 178 -12.29 15.17 -0.66
CA ALA A 178 -11.21 16.15 -0.70
C ALA A 178 -9.82 15.48 -0.76
N LEU A 179 -9.63 14.34 -0.09
CA LEU A 179 -8.40 13.54 -0.18
C LEU A 179 -8.30 12.82 -1.53
N LEU A 180 -9.37 12.17 -1.97
CA LEU A 180 -9.38 11.45 -3.25
C LEU A 180 -9.17 12.39 -4.43
N GLY A 181 -9.69 13.62 -4.36
CA GLY A 181 -9.49 14.67 -5.35
C GLY A 181 -8.05 15.21 -5.44
N LEU A 182 -7.11 14.70 -4.63
CA LEU A 182 -5.68 14.94 -4.83
C LEU A 182 -5.08 14.07 -5.94
N TRP A 183 -5.74 12.97 -6.34
CA TRP A 183 -5.31 12.08 -7.43
C TRP A 183 -6.44 11.90 -8.45
N PRO A 184 -6.68 12.90 -9.30
CA PRO A 184 -7.79 12.87 -10.26
C PRO A 184 -7.65 11.80 -11.36
N ASP A 185 -6.45 11.27 -11.56
CA ASP A 185 -6.15 10.21 -12.52
C ASP A 185 -6.46 8.80 -11.99
N ILE A 186 -6.73 8.65 -10.69
CA ILE A 186 -7.14 7.38 -10.09
C ILE A 186 -8.66 7.25 -10.16
N THR A 187 -9.13 6.31 -10.97
CA THR A 187 -10.54 5.94 -11.03
C THR A 187 -10.84 4.80 -10.04
N TYR A 188 -12.08 4.75 -9.58
CA TYR A 188 -12.57 3.71 -8.67
C TYR A 188 -13.75 3.01 -9.32
N ASP A 189 -13.86 1.70 -9.10
CA ASP A 189 -14.99 0.90 -9.53
C ASP A 189 -16.23 1.29 -8.69
N GLU A 190 -17.37 1.41 -9.37
CA GLU A 190 -18.68 1.69 -8.77
C GLU A 190 -19.20 0.55 -7.88
#